data_AF-I0GYB2-F1
#
_entry.id   AF-I0GYB2-F1
#
_cell.length_a   1.000
_cell.length_b   1.000
_cell.length_c   1.000
_cell.angle_alpha   90.00
_cell.angle_beta   90.00
_cell.angle_gamma   90.00
#
_symmetry.space_group_name_H-M   'P 1'
#
loop_
_entity.id
_entity.type
_entity.pdbx_description
1 polymer ?
#
loop_
_entity_poly.entity_id
_entity_poly.type
_entity_poly.pdbx_seq_one_letter_code
_entity_poly.pdbx_strand_id
1 'polypeptide(L)'
;MTRYRDDADDVGKQFHYTPAPRRGDPYAAGRHRESEPAPSNRAGATIGAANLVHDREFARMRARFIDGTSAWTELVDRLNIAHLSSGKPSLAVLAARVRYSKATLSKVLGGKMMPSWKLVELLGEALHVPSEVVVNEWFRLWTAAEMHRAKRWGAIRGTAKVPAPGGRAEPQDTIDTVTGTASSPAAAIEDPDGYTCLRCGSWVVDTTVHTDWHMRMEPAEPEPPAEPITGAAIAEREIRLLRAALGQDDTQA
;
A
#
# COMPACT_ATOMS: atom_id res chain seq x y z
N MET A 1 21.00 43.74 21.80
CA MET A 1 19.71 43.23 22.30
C MET A 1 19.74 41.71 22.19
N THR A 2 20.22 41.05 23.24
CA THR A 2 20.53 39.62 23.26
C THR A 2 19.53 38.97 24.20
N ARG A 3 18.61 38.15 23.68
CA ARG A 3 17.61 37.46 24.49
C ARG A 3 18.24 36.21 25.10
N TYR A 4 18.56 36.31 26.38
CA TYR A 4 18.79 35.19 27.29
C TYR A 4 17.49 34.39 27.39
N ARG A 5 17.56 33.07 27.21
CA ARG A 5 16.45 32.15 27.46
C ARG A 5 16.89 31.23 28.59
N ASP A 6 16.44 31.56 29.78
CA ASP A 6 16.47 30.71 30.96
C ASP A 6 15.52 29.54 30.75
N ASP A 7 16.07 28.36 30.48
CA ASP A 7 15.41 27.08 30.68
C ASP A 7 16.11 26.38 31.86
N ALA A 8 15.76 26.85 33.06
CA ALA A 8 15.97 26.13 34.31
C ALA A 8 14.70 25.31 34.56
N ASP A 9 14.82 23.98 34.46
CA ASP A 9 14.11 22.95 35.23
C ASP A 9 14.14 21.62 34.45
N ASP A 10 15.21 20.84 34.61
CA ASP A 10 15.03 19.39 34.67
C ASP A 10 16.01 18.77 35.67
N VAL A 11 15.40 18.33 36.76
CA VAL A 11 16.03 17.80 37.96
C VAL A 11 16.80 16.54 37.58
N GLY A 12 18.10 16.54 37.89
CA GLY A 12 19.00 15.40 37.74
C GLY A 12 18.58 14.18 38.56
N LYS A 13 17.53 13.48 38.14
CA LYS A 13 17.25 12.13 38.59
C LYS A 13 18.26 11.22 37.90
N GLN A 14 19.27 10.81 38.67
CA GLN A 14 20.13 9.69 38.32
C GLN A 14 19.25 8.51 37.90
N PHE A 15 19.36 8.12 36.63
CA PHE A 15 18.79 6.88 36.13
C PHE A 15 19.48 5.73 36.87
N HIS A 16 18.84 5.19 37.90
CA HIS A 16 19.22 3.92 38.50
C HIS A 16 18.96 2.81 37.47
N TYR A 17 20.00 2.42 36.75
CA TYR A 17 19.97 1.26 35.88
C TYR A 17 19.90 0.01 36.76
N THR A 18 18.72 -0.63 36.84
CA THR A 18 18.61 -1.97 37.43
C THR A 18 19.10 -2.97 36.38
N PRO A 19 20.25 -3.65 36.58
CA PRO A 19 20.72 -4.63 35.61
C PRO A 19 19.72 -5.78 35.51
N ALA A 20 19.42 -6.21 34.27
CA ALA A 20 18.54 -7.33 34.02
C ALA A 20 19.05 -8.60 34.74
N PRO A 21 18.15 -9.40 35.35
CA PRO A 21 18.54 -10.65 36.00
C PRO A 21 19.20 -11.58 34.98
N ARG A 22 20.41 -12.03 35.30
CA ARG A 22 21.16 -13.01 34.52
C ARG A 22 20.34 -14.29 34.42
N ARG A 23 19.93 -14.66 33.21
CA ARG A 23 19.37 -15.98 32.88
C ARG A 23 20.42 -17.04 33.18
N GLY A 24 20.28 -17.68 34.32
CA GLY A 24 21.06 -18.84 34.72
C GLY A 24 20.20 -19.74 35.58
N ASP A 25 19.22 -20.41 34.95
CA ASP A 25 18.60 -21.60 35.53
C ASP A 25 18.47 -22.67 34.44
N PRO A 26 19.36 -23.68 34.46
CA PRO A 26 19.20 -24.87 33.66
C PRO A 26 18.26 -25.84 34.38
N TYR A 27 17.20 -26.26 33.69
CA TYR A 27 16.45 -27.50 33.97
C TYR A 27 15.84 -27.65 35.39
N ALA A 28 14.64 -27.09 35.57
CA ALA A 28 13.69 -27.64 36.54
C ALA A 28 12.66 -28.49 35.77
N ALA A 29 12.81 -29.80 35.92
CA ALA A 29 11.97 -30.84 35.37
C ALA A 29 10.52 -30.79 35.89
N GLY A 30 9.60 -31.32 35.08
CA GLY A 30 8.38 -31.97 35.55
C GLY A 30 7.23 -31.05 35.96
N ARG A 31 6.43 -30.60 34.99
CA ARG A 31 5.00 -30.36 35.24
C ARG A 31 4.18 -31.40 34.50
N HIS A 32 3.48 -32.21 35.29
CA HIS A 32 2.41 -33.09 34.86
C HIS A 32 1.46 -32.30 33.97
N ARG A 33 1.35 -32.74 32.72
CA ARG A 33 0.34 -32.31 31.77
C ARG A 33 -0.96 -32.96 32.22
N GLU A 34 -1.69 -32.28 33.11
CA GLU A 34 -3.11 -32.57 33.29
C GLU A 34 -3.76 -32.53 31.92
N SER A 35 -4.38 -33.64 31.56
CA SER A 35 -5.07 -33.87 30.30
C SER A 35 -6.23 -32.89 30.16
N GLU A 36 -5.94 -31.73 29.58
CA GLU A 36 -6.93 -30.81 29.05
C GLU A 36 -7.87 -31.59 28.12
N PRO A 37 -9.19 -31.58 28.36
CA PRO A 37 -10.15 -32.24 27.48
C PRO A 37 -10.04 -31.60 26.09
N ALA A 38 -9.93 -32.44 25.06
CA ALA A 38 -9.78 -32.00 23.68
C ALA A 38 -10.92 -31.01 23.33
N PRO A 39 -10.62 -29.81 22.80
CA PRO A 39 -11.66 -28.86 22.42
C PRO A 39 -12.52 -29.47 21.32
N SER A 40 -13.78 -29.82 21.65
CA SER A 40 -14.69 -30.56 20.77
C SER A 40 -15.28 -29.73 19.61
N ASN A 41 -14.89 -28.45 19.45
CA ASN A 41 -15.45 -27.53 18.47
C ASN A 41 -14.47 -27.12 17.35
N ARG A 42 -13.63 -28.05 16.86
CA ARG A 42 -12.62 -27.75 15.81
C ARG A 42 -13.10 -27.94 14.37
N ALA A 43 -14.28 -28.52 14.15
CA ALA A 43 -14.75 -28.87 12.81
C ALA A 43 -15.08 -27.65 11.91
N GLY A 44 -15.35 -26.47 12.47
CA GLY A 44 -15.68 -25.26 11.70
C GLY A 44 -14.49 -24.41 11.24
N ALA A 45 -13.30 -24.58 11.83
CA ALA A 45 -12.16 -23.68 11.59
C ALA A 45 -11.37 -24.01 10.31
N THR A 46 -11.52 -25.22 9.75
CA THR A 46 -10.72 -25.68 8.61
C THR A 46 -11.19 -25.11 7.27
N ILE A 47 -12.50 -24.89 7.10
CA ILE A 47 -13.07 -24.39 5.84
C ILE A 47 -12.64 -22.92 5.59
N GLY A 48 -12.61 -22.09 6.64
CA GLY A 48 -12.19 -20.69 6.52
C GLY A 48 -10.72 -20.52 6.13
N ALA A 49 -9.84 -21.41 6.61
CA ALA A 49 -8.41 -21.31 6.32
C ALA A 49 -8.08 -21.58 4.84
N ALA A 50 -8.79 -22.52 4.20
CA ALA A 50 -8.59 -22.85 2.79
C ALA A 50 -8.97 -21.67 1.88
N ASN A 51 -10.09 -21.00 2.17
CA ASN A 51 -10.54 -19.83 1.41
C ASN A 51 -9.53 -18.68 1.50
N LEU A 52 -8.98 -18.41 2.69
CA LEU A 52 -7.97 -17.36 2.88
C LEU A 52 -6.69 -17.58 2.06
N VAL A 53 -6.27 -18.84 1.84
CA VAL A 53 -5.11 -19.13 0.99
C VAL A 53 -5.44 -18.83 -0.47
N HIS A 54 -6.61 -19.27 -0.94
CA HIS A 54 -7.07 -19.00 -2.30
C HIS A 54 -7.23 -17.50 -2.56
N ASP A 55 -7.83 -16.76 -1.63
CA ASP A 55 -7.99 -15.30 -1.71
C ASP A 55 -6.64 -14.59 -1.80
N ARG A 56 -5.63 -15.05 -1.04
CA ARG A 56 -4.27 -14.51 -1.09
C ARG A 56 -3.58 -14.78 -2.42
N GLU A 57 -3.77 -15.96 -3.02
CA GLU A 57 -3.22 -16.27 -4.34
C GLU A 57 -3.86 -15.41 -5.43
N PHE A 58 -5.18 -15.27 -5.38
CA PHE A 58 -5.92 -14.44 -6.33
C PHE A 58 -5.53 -12.96 -6.22
N ALA A 59 -5.34 -12.47 -4.99
CA ALA A 59 -4.82 -11.14 -4.74
C ALA A 59 -3.41 -10.93 -5.32
N ARG A 60 -2.51 -11.92 -5.23
CA ARG A 60 -1.18 -11.87 -5.85
C ARG A 60 -1.24 -11.80 -7.37
N MET A 61 -2.15 -12.55 -8.00
CA MET A 61 -2.35 -12.47 -9.46
C MET A 61 -2.83 -11.08 -9.86
N ARG A 62 -3.83 -10.54 -9.16
CA ARG A 62 -4.35 -9.19 -9.42
C ARG A 62 -3.31 -8.09 -9.16
N ALA A 63 -2.46 -8.26 -8.15
CA ALA A 63 -1.41 -7.31 -7.81
C ALA A 63 -0.39 -7.09 -8.94
N ARG A 64 -0.23 -8.06 -9.86
CA ARG A 64 0.67 -7.91 -11.03
C ARG A 64 0.22 -6.85 -12.02
N PHE A 65 -1.06 -6.49 -12.00
CA PHE A 65 -1.64 -5.50 -12.91
C PHE A 65 -1.72 -4.10 -12.30
N ILE A 66 -1.33 -3.94 -11.03
CA ILE A 66 -1.35 -2.66 -10.34
C ILE A 66 0.07 -2.08 -10.40
N ASP A 67 0.20 -0.80 -10.75
CA ASP A 67 1.48 -0.10 -10.64
C ASP A 67 1.90 -0.03 -9.16
N GLY A 68 3.07 -0.59 -8.84
CA GLY A 68 3.49 -0.73 -7.45
C GLY A 68 3.86 0.60 -6.78
N THR A 69 4.14 1.67 -7.54
CA THR A 69 4.38 3.00 -6.96
C THR A 69 3.09 3.62 -6.47
N SER A 70 2.06 3.65 -7.33
CA SER A 70 0.71 4.13 -6.97
C SER A 70 0.03 3.23 -5.92
N ALA A 71 0.29 1.92 -5.94
CA ALA A 71 -0.24 1.00 -4.92
C ALA A 71 0.20 1.36 -3.49
N TRP A 72 1.45 1.84 -3.34
CA TRP A 72 1.94 2.26 -2.02
C TRP A 72 1.23 3.52 -1.54
N THR A 73 1.12 4.54 -2.40
CA THR A 73 0.45 5.80 -2.04
C THR A 73 -1.02 5.54 -1.70
N GLU A 74 -1.70 4.72 -2.50
CA GLU A 74 -3.10 4.35 -2.25
C GLU A 74 -3.27 3.59 -0.92
N LEU A 75 -2.36 2.67 -0.58
CA LEU A 75 -2.39 1.98 0.70
C LEU A 75 -2.25 2.94 1.88
N VAL A 76 -1.34 3.92 1.78
CA VAL A 76 -1.14 4.95 2.80
C VAL A 76 -2.39 5.81 2.96
N ASP A 77 -3.02 6.20 1.85
CA ASP A 77 -4.26 6.98 1.86
C ASP A 77 -5.40 6.20 2.53
N ARG A 78 -5.57 4.92 2.22
CA ARG A 78 -6.58 4.06 2.87
C ARG A 78 -6.33 3.90 4.38
N LEU A 79 -5.07 3.75 4.79
CA LEU A 79 -4.70 3.72 6.21
C LEU A 79 -5.02 5.05 6.91
N ASN A 80 -4.76 6.18 6.26
CA ASN A 80 -5.08 7.50 6.81
C ASN A 80 -6.59 7.75 6.89
N ILE A 81 -7.37 7.32 5.90
CA ILE A 81 -8.84 7.38 5.93
C ILE A 81 -9.39 6.52 7.07
N ALA A 82 -8.88 5.29 7.26
CA ALA A 82 -9.22 4.43 8.39
C ALA A 82 -8.84 5.06 9.74
N HIS A 83 -7.69 5.75 9.79
CA HIS A 83 -7.26 6.47 10.98
C HIS A 83 -8.18 7.65 11.32
N LEU A 84 -8.63 8.40 10.31
CA LEU A 84 -9.57 9.50 10.50
C LEU A 84 -10.97 9.02 10.90
N SER A 85 -11.50 7.99 10.23
CA SER A 85 -12.85 7.45 10.51
C SER A 85 -12.97 6.80 11.89
N SER A 86 -11.88 6.26 12.44
CA SER A 86 -11.83 5.74 13.82
C SER A 86 -11.69 6.84 14.89
N GLY A 87 -11.88 8.11 14.55
CA GLY A 87 -11.80 9.24 15.47
C GLY A 87 -10.37 9.72 15.74
N LYS A 88 -9.42 9.40 14.85
CA LYS A 88 -8.01 9.82 14.92
C LYS A 88 -7.36 9.49 16.27
N PRO A 89 -7.37 8.21 16.71
CA PRO A 89 -6.73 7.81 17.96
C PRO A 89 -5.27 8.25 17.99
N SER A 90 -4.80 8.65 19.18
CA SER A 90 -3.41 9.10 19.32
C SER A 90 -2.43 7.97 18.95
N LEU A 91 -1.28 8.33 18.39
CA LEU A 91 -0.26 7.34 18.01
C LEU A 91 0.25 6.53 19.22
N ALA A 92 0.16 7.06 20.43
CA ALA A 92 0.51 6.35 21.66
C ALA A 92 -0.49 5.23 21.97
N VAL A 93 -1.79 5.50 21.80
CA VAL A 93 -2.86 4.49 21.97
C VAL A 93 -2.75 3.40 20.91
N LEU A 94 -2.53 3.78 19.64
CA LEU A 94 -2.31 2.81 18.56
C LEU A 94 -1.06 1.96 18.82
N ALA A 95 0.06 2.58 19.19
CA ALA A 95 1.31 1.88 19.52
C ALA A 95 1.12 0.81 20.60
N ALA A 96 0.36 1.13 21.65
CA ALA A 96 0.03 0.18 22.71
C ALA A 96 -0.80 -1.00 22.21
N ARG A 97 -1.79 -0.75 21.32
CA ARG A 97 -2.66 -1.78 20.74
C ARG A 97 -1.92 -2.72 19.79
N VAL A 98 -1.17 -2.16 18.83
CA VAL A 98 -0.50 -2.97 17.79
C VAL A 98 0.88 -3.49 18.22
N ARG A 99 1.40 -3.02 19.36
CA ARG A 99 2.74 -3.37 19.90
C ARG A 99 3.90 -2.96 18.97
N TYR A 100 3.75 -1.83 18.29
CA TYR A 100 4.82 -1.19 17.50
C TYR A 100 5.18 0.17 18.08
N SER A 101 6.41 0.63 17.85
CA SER A 101 6.84 1.94 18.34
C SER A 101 6.06 3.09 17.69
N LYS A 102 5.86 4.19 18.43
CA LYS A 102 5.25 5.43 17.92
C LYS A 102 5.97 5.95 16.67
N ALA A 103 7.31 5.86 16.64
CA ALA A 103 8.12 6.31 15.52
C ALA A 103 7.88 5.46 14.25
N THR A 104 7.73 4.14 14.41
CA THR A 104 7.36 3.22 13.32
C THR A 104 6.02 3.61 12.73
N LEU A 105 4.99 3.80 13.56
CA LEU A 105 3.64 4.17 13.11
C LEU A 105 3.62 5.53 12.41
N SER A 106 4.34 6.52 12.95
CA SER A 106 4.45 7.84 12.31
C SER A 106 5.08 7.77 10.92
N LYS A 107 6.10 6.92 10.72
CA LYS A 107 6.71 6.71 9.40
C LYS A 107 5.79 5.98 8.43
N VAL A 108 5.03 4.97 8.90
CA VAL A 108 4.08 4.22 8.06
C VAL A 108 2.94 5.11 7.59
N LEU A 109 2.24 5.77 8.53
CA LEU A 109 1.10 6.64 8.20
C LEU A 109 1.52 7.88 7.39
N GLY A 110 2.77 8.33 7.55
CA GLY A 110 3.36 9.38 6.72
C GLY A 110 3.91 8.90 5.38
N GLY A 111 3.72 7.64 4.98
CA GLY A 111 4.18 7.11 3.69
C GLY A 111 5.70 6.95 3.54
N LYS A 112 6.47 7.13 4.61
CA LYS A 112 7.96 7.09 4.61
C LYS A 112 8.52 5.68 4.78
N MET A 113 7.70 4.72 5.20
CA MET A 113 8.14 3.35 5.45
C MET A 113 7.05 2.35 5.09
N MET A 114 7.41 1.33 4.29
CA MET A 114 6.52 0.21 3.98
C MET A 114 6.26 -0.64 5.23
N PRO A 115 4.99 -0.84 5.65
CA PRO A 115 4.66 -1.72 6.77
C PRO A 115 4.85 -3.19 6.39
N SER A 116 5.09 -4.05 7.39
CA SER A 116 4.93 -5.48 7.20
C SER A 116 3.45 -5.83 7.05
N TRP A 117 3.13 -6.91 6.35
CA TRP A 117 1.74 -7.38 6.24
C TRP A 117 1.08 -7.57 7.61
N LYS A 118 1.82 -8.12 8.58
CA LYS A 118 1.31 -8.30 9.94
C LYS A 118 0.93 -6.98 10.61
N LEU A 119 1.70 -5.91 10.38
CA LEU A 119 1.36 -4.59 10.91
C LEU A 119 0.10 -4.02 10.24
N VAL A 120 -0.10 -4.26 8.94
CA VAL A 120 -1.33 -3.86 8.22
C VAL A 120 -2.56 -4.55 8.82
N GLU A 121 -2.49 -5.86 9.09
CA GLU A 121 -3.56 -6.61 9.75
C GLU A 121 -3.88 -6.03 11.14
N LEU A 122 -2.85 -5.80 11.97
CA LEU A 122 -3.04 -5.24 13.32
C LEU A 122 -3.59 -3.80 13.30
N LEU A 123 -3.19 -2.99 12.30
CA LEU A 123 -3.74 -1.66 12.13
C LEU A 123 -5.20 -1.72 11.69
N GLY A 124 -5.57 -2.60 10.75
CA GLY A 124 -6.96 -2.81 10.36
C GLY A 124 -7.84 -3.18 11.55
N GLU A 125 -7.40 -4.13 12.37
CA GLU A 125 -8.09 -4.53 13.61
C GLU A 125 -8.20 -3.36 14.61
N ALA A 126 -7.10 -2.66 14.88
CA ALA A 126 -7.06 -1.56 15.86
C ALA A 126 -7.90 -0.34 15.44
N LEU A 127 -8.12 -0.16 14.14
CA LEU A 127 -8.91 0.91 13.52
C LEU A 127 -10.35 0.45 13.19
N HIS A 128 -10.74 -0.75 13.59
CA HIS A 128 -12.08 -1.32 13.35
C HIS A 128 -12.46 -1.44 11.86
N VAL A 129 -11.47 -1.67 10.99
CA VAL A 129 -11.71 -1.96 9.58
C VAL A 129 -12.13 -3.43 9.44
N PRO A 130 -13.21 -3.74 8.70
CA PRO A 130 -13.62 -5.12 8.45
C PRO A 130 -12.48 -5.95 7.86
N SER A 131 -12.29 -7.18 8.37
CA SER A 131 -11.21 -8.08 7.93
C SER A 131 -11.26 -8.36 6.42
N GLU A 132 -12.46 -8.41 5.84
CA GLU A 132 -12.67 -8.59 4.40
C GLU A 132 -12.06 -7.45 3.58
N VAL A 133 -12.22 -6.19 4.02
CA VAL A 133 -11.63 -5.02 3.35
C VAL A 133 -10.10 -5.08 3.42
N VAL A 134 -9.55 -5.45 4.57
CA VAL A 134 -8.10 -5.60 4.76
C VAL A 134 -7.55 -6.68 3.84
N VAL A 135 -8.16 -7.87 3.79
CA VAL A 135 -7.68 -8.99 2.98
C VAL A 135 -7.93 -8.79 1.48
N ASN A 136 -9.10 -8.27 1.08
CA ASN A 136 -9.44 -8.16 -0.34
C ASN A 136 -8.86 -6.94 -1.01
N GLU A 137 -8.71 -5.82 -0.28
CA GLU A 137 -8.28 -4.56 -0.87
C GLU A 137 -6.85 -4.22 -0.45
N TRP A 138 -6.58 -4.15 0.85
CA TRP A 138 -5.28 -3.69 1.34
C TRP A 138 -4.17 -4.70 1.05
N PHE A 139 -4.45 -6.00 1.11
CA PHE A 139 -3.47 -7.03 0.77
C PHE A 139 -3.00 -6.94 -0.69
N ARG A 140 -3.91 -6.61 -1.61
CA ARG A 140 -3.57 -6.44 -3.03
C ARG A 140 -2.63 -5.27 -3.25
N LEU A 141 -2.94 -4.12 -2.65
CA LEU A 141 -2.10 -2.92 -2.71
C LEU A 141 -0.74 -3.17 -2.07
N TRP A 142 -0.73 -3.78 -0.87
CA TRP A 142 0.50 -4.14 -0.16
C TRP A 142 1.38 -5.09 -0.99
N THR A 143 0.78 -6.11 -1.62
CA THR A 143 1.51 -7.07 -2.45
C THR A 143 2.12 -6.40 -3.68
N ALA A 144 1.37 -5.55 -4.38
CA ALA A 144 1.86 -4.82 -5.54
C ALA A 144 3.04 -3.89 -5.17
N ALA A 145 2.89 -3.17 -4.05
CA ALA A 145 3.90 -2.28 -3.54
C ALA A 145 5.18 -3.02 -3.09
N GLU A 146 5.04 -4.17 -2.42
CA GLU A 146 6.17 -5.00 -1.99
C GLU A 146 6.89 -5.65 -3.18
N MET A 147 6.16 -6.11 -4.21
CA MET A 147 6.75 -6.61 -5.46
C MET A 147 7.61 -5.55 -6.15
N HIS A 148 7.13 -4.30 -6.21
CA HIS A 148 7.89 -3.18 -6.78
C HIS A 148 9.14 -2.86 -5.95
N ARG A 149 9.01 -2.84 -4.61
CA ARG A 149 10.14 -2.65 -3.71
C ARG A 149 11.20 -3.76 -3.86
N ALA A 150 10.78 -5.01 -3.96
CA ALA A 150 11.66 -6.16 -4.18
C ALA A 150 12.42 -6.04 -5.51
N LYS A 151 11.74 -5.63 -6.59
CA LYS A 151 12.37 -5.36 -7.90
C LYS A 151 13.44 -4.27 -7.79
N ARG A 152 13.15 -3.17 -7.07
CA ARG A 152 14.09 -2.08 -6.84
C ARG A 152 15.32 -2.54 -6.06
N TRP A 153 15.15 -3.39 -5.04
CA TRP A 153 16.29 -3.93 -4.29
C TRP A 153 17.10 -4.99 -5.04
N GLY A 154 16.45 -5.81 -5.87
CA GLY A 154 17.13 -6.73 -6.78
C GLY A 154 18.03 -5.98 -7.77
N ALA A 155 17.55 -4.85 -8.30
CA ALA A 155 18.34 -3.99 -9.18
C ALA A 155 19.57 -3.38 -8.48
N ILE A 156 19.43 -2.95 -7.21
CA ILE A 156 20.53 -2.35 -6.44
C ILE A 156 21.61 -3.39 -6.08
N ARG A 157 21.22 -4.65 -5.83
CA ARG A 157 22.18 -5.72 -5.52
C ARG A 157 22.84 -6.36 -6.75
N GLY A 158 22.30 -6.12 -7.95
CA GLY A 158 22.75 -6.78 -9.18
C GLY A 158 24.03 -6.22 -9.82
N THR A 159 24.55 -5.07 -9.39
CA THR A 159 25.62 -4.38 -10.14
C THR A 159 26.73 -3.75 -9.31
N ALA A 160 26.73 -3.91 -7.99
CA ALA A 160 27.93 -3.59 -7.21
C ALA A 160 28.98 -4.66 -7.51
N LYS A 161 29.81 -4.41 -8.53
CA LYS A 161 31.02 -5.17 -8.84
C LYS A 161 31.88 -5.14 -7.58
N VAL A 162 31.73 -6.15 -6.73
CA VAL A 162 32.58 -6.33 -5.55
C VAL A 162 33.99 -6.35 -6.09
N PRO A 163 34.85 -5.36 -5.77
CA PRO A 163 36.23 -5.39 -6.23
C PRO A 163 36.82 -6.71 -5.76
N ALA A 164 37.36 -7.48 -6.71
CA ALA A 164 37.94 -8.76 -6.42
C ALA A 164 38.94 -8.60 -5.26
N PRO A 165 38.84 -9.41 -4.20
CA PRO A 165 39.80 -9.36 -3.10
C PRO A 165 41.15 -9.81 -3.65
N GLY A 166 41.98 -8.86 -4.08
CA GLY A 166 43.23 -9.14 -4.79
C GLY A 166 43.79 -7.99 -5.62
N GLY A 167 42.99 -6.95 -5.92
CA GLY A 167 43.55 -5.69 -6.42
C GLY A 167 44.33 -5.00 -5.31
N ARG A 168 45.64 -5.25 -5.21
CA ARG A 168 46.54 -4.40 -4.42
C ARG A 168 46.32 -2.97 -4.90
N ALA A 169 45.78 -2.15 -4.01
CA ALA A 169 45.76 -0.71 -4.19
C ALA A 169 47.22 -0.25 -4.27
N GLU A 170 47.63 0.10 -5.48
CA GLU A 170 48.85 0.86 -5.69
C GLU A 170 48.67 2.20 -4.93
N PRO A 171 49.62 2.58 -4.07
CA PRO A 171 49.51 3.83 -3.31
C PRO A 171 49.65 5.00 -4.27
N GLN A 172 48.52 5.59 -4.68
CA GLN A 172 48.52 6.91 -5.30
C GLN A 172 48.62 7.98 -4.20
N ASP A 173 49.86 8.28 -3.83
CA ASP A 173 50.23 9.54 -3.18
C ASP A 173 49.98 10.69 -4.16
N THR A 174 48.80 11.29 -4.12
CA THR A 174 48.59 12.67 -4.59
C THR A 174 47.72 13.40 -3.59
N ILE A 175 48.39 14.11 -2.70
CA ILE A 175 47.81 15.12 -1.83
C ILE A 175 47.54 16.34 -2.71
N ASP A 176 46.36 16.44 -3.30
CA ASP A 176 45.88 17.71 -3.85
C ASP A 176 44.70 18.21 -3.01
N THR A 177 45.03 19.23 -2.21
CA THR A 177 44.11 20.04 -1.42
C THR A 177 43.26 20.86 -2.38
N VAL A 178 42.03 20.41 -2.67
CA VAL A 178 41.04 21.22 -3.40
C VAL A 178 40.00 21.74 -2.42
N THR A 179 40.30 22.91 -1.87
CA THR A 179 39.35 23.81 -1.22
C THR A 179 38.49 24.45 -2.31
N GLY A 180 37.41 23.78 -2.71
CA GLY A 180 36.51 24.22 -3.76
C GLY A 180 35.07 24.33 -3.28
N THR A 181 34.72 25.46 -2.67
CA THR A 181 33.33 25.86 -2.39
C THR A 181 32.68 26.26 -3.71
N ALA A 182 32.26 25.29 -4.52
CA ALA A 182 31.50 25.54 -5.74
C ALA A 182 30.02 25.77 -5.39
N SER A 183 29.62 27.04 -5.34
CA SER A 183 28.21 27.44 -5.44
C SER A 183 27.63 26.84 -6.72
N SER A 184 26.68 25.91 -6.58
CA SER A 184 25.85 25.49 -7.71
C SER A 184 25.08 26.70 -8.23
N PRO A 185 25.15 27.02 -9.53
CA PRO A 185 24.29 28.04 -10.09
C PRO A 185 22.85 27.53 -9.99
N ALA A 186 22.02 28.28 -9.27
CA ALA A 186 20.58 28.11 -9.27
C ALA A 186 20.08 28.38 -10.69
N ALA A 187 19.98 27.32 -11.50
CA ALA A 187 19.28 27.39 -12.76
C ALA A 187 17.84 27.79 -12.45
N ALA A 188 17.40 28.93 -13.00
CA ALA A 188 16.02 29.36 -12.94
C ALA A 188 15.16 28.21 -13.47
N ILE A 189 14.37 27.61 -12.58
CA ILE A 189 13.36 26.64 -12.96
C ILE A 189 12.30 27.49 -13.65
N GLU A 190 12.31 27.52 -14.98
CA GLU A 190 11.20 28.07 -15.75
C GLU A 190 9.98 27.22 -15.42
N ASP A 191 8.97 27.86 -14.82
CA ASP A 191 7.70 27.19 -14.54
C ASP A 191 7.15 26.69 -15.88
N PRO A 192 6.94 25.38 -16.07
CA PRO A 192 6.52 24.87 -17.35
C PRO A 192 5.11 25.37 -17.65
N ASP A 193 4.94 25.95 -18.85
CA ASP A 193 3.65 26.43 -19.32
C ASP A 193 2.62 25.29 -19.25
N GLY A 194 1.56 25.53 -18.47
CA GLY A 194 0.44 24.61 -18.30
C GLY A 194 -0.89 25.28 -18.61
N TYR A 195 -1.95 24.48 -18.70
CA TYR A 195 -3.32 24.96 -18.87
C TYR A 195 -4.29 24.21 -17.98
N THR A 196 -5.46 24.79 -17.70
CA THR A 196 -6.52 24.10 -16.96
C THR A 196 -7.39 23.28 -17.90
N CYS A 197 -7.49 21.97 -17.68
CA CYS A 197 -8.36 21.10 -18.47
C CYS A 197 -9.83 21.46 -18.22
N LEU A 198 -10.59 21.75 -19.28
CA LEU A 198 -12.01 22.12 -19.18
C LEU A 198 -12.92 20.95 -18.78
N ARG A 199 -12.46 19.70 -18.94
CA ARG A 199 -13.26 18.51 -18.67
C ARG A 199 -13.33 18.18 -17.17
N CYS A 200 -12.23 18.35 -16.45
CA CYS A 200 -12.13 18.00 -15.03
C CYS A 200 -11.58 19.12 -14.13
N GLY A 201 -11.11 20.23 -14.69
CA GLY A 201 -10.61 21.38 -13.94
C GLY A 201 -9.18 21.25 -13.41
N SER A 202 -8.44 20.19 -13.75
CA SER A 202 -7.04 20.02 -13.29
C SER A 202 -6.07 20.90 -14.08
N TRP A 203 -5.00 21.38 -13.43
CA TRP A 203 -3.85 22.02 -14.09
C TRP A 203 -2.97 20.96 -14.76
N VAL A 204 -2.76 21.11 -16.08
CA VAL A 204 -2.08 20.13 -16.94
C VAL A 204 -0.82 20.73 -17.53
N VAL A 205 0.29 20.05 -17.31
CA VAL A 205 1.59 20.37 -17.92
C VAL A 205 1.92 19.40 -19.06
N ASP A 206 1.45 18.15 -18.98
CA ASP A 206 1.57 17.14 -20.05
C ASP A 206 0.18 16.64 -20.48
N THR A 207 -0.25 17.11 -21.64
CA THR A 207 -1.55 16.76 -22.25
C THR A 207 -1.69 15.27 -22.50
N THR A 208 -0.61 14.57 -22.84
CA THR A 208 -0.67 13.16 -23.26
C THR A 208 -0.97 12.26 -22.07
N VAL A 209 -0.24 12.46 -20.97
CA VAL A 209 -0.48 11.73 -19.71
C VAL A 209 -1.87 12.03 -19.16
N HIS A 210 -2.30 13.28 -19.26
CA HIS A 210 -3.61 13.70 -18.78
C HIS A 210 -4.76 13.09 -19.61
N THR A 211 -4.63 13.04 -20.94
CA THR A 211 -5.65 12.45 -21.81
C THR A 211 -5.78 10.95 -21.59
N ASP A 212 -4.66 10.25 -21.44
CA ASP A 212 -4.66 8.81 -21.16
C ASP A 212 -5.31 8.48 -19.80
N TRP A 213 -5.14 9.36 -18.79
CA TRP A 213 -5.86 9.24 -17.52
C TRP A 213 -7.38 9.33 -17.70
N HIS A 214 -7.87 10.26 -18.53
CA HIS A 214 -9.29 10.36 -18.84
C HIS A 214 -9.84 9.08 -19.48
N MET A 215 -9.09 8.49 -20.42
CA MET A 215 -9.52 7.27 -21.11
C MET A 215 -9.61 6.05 -20.18
N ARG A 216 -8.83 6.01 -19.09
CA ARG A 216 -8.88 4.91 -18.10
C ARG A 216 -9.92 5.10 -17.01
N MET A 217 -10.25 6.34 -16.67
CA MET A 217 -11.12 6.67 -15.54
C MET A 217 -12.57 6.92 -15.92
N GLU A 218 -12.87 7.14 -17.21
CA GLU A 218 -14.26 7.10 -17.63
C GLU A 218 -14.79 5.68 -17.37
N PRO A 219 -15.70 5.50 -16.41
CA PRO A 219 -16.39 4.24 -16.29
C PRO A 219 -17.04 4.01 -17.64
N ALA A 220 -16.84 2.82 -18.23
CA ALA A 220 -17.60 2.42 -19.39
C ALA A 220 -19.05 2.74 -19.08
N GLU A 221 -19.64 3.65 -19.87
CA GLU A 221 -21.03 4.04 -19.72
C GLU A 221 -21.82 2.75 -19.53
N PRO A 222 -22.61 2.62 -18.45
CA PRO A 222 -23.22 1.34 -18.11
C PRO A 222 -23.94 0.86 -19.35
N GLU A 223 -23.44 -0.25 -19.92
CA GLU A 223 -24.08 -0.87 -21.07
C GLU A 223 -25.55 -0.99 -20.70
N PRO A 224 -26.46 -0.45 -21.53
CA PRO A 224 -27.88 -0.54 -21.25
C PRO A 224 -28.16 -2.02 -20.94
N PRO A 225 -28.89 -2.32 -19.85
CA PRO A 225 -29.03 -3.67 -19.36
C PRO A 225 -29.40 -4.55 -20.54
N ALA A 226 -28.54 -5.53 -20.84
CA ALA A 226 -28.74 -6.41 -21.98
C ALA A 226 -30.15 -6.98 -21.85
N GLU A 227 -31.07 -6.50 -22.69
CA GLU A 227 -32.42 -7.02 -22.70
C GLU A 227 -32.27 -8.52 -22.91
N PRO A 228 -32.86 -9.37 -22.05
CA PRO A 228 -32.71 -10.80 -22.19
C PRO A 228 -33.18 -11.15 -23.59
N ILE A 229 -32.23 -11.55 -24.43
CA ILE A 229 -32.49 -12.00 -25.79
C ILE A 229 -33.19 -13.35 -25.64
N THR A 230 -34.47 -13.29 -25.31
CA THR A 230 -35.35 -14.44 -25.32
C THR A 230 -35.57 -14.81 -26.79
N GLY A 231 -35.69 -16.11 -27.09
CA GLY A 231 -35.97 -16.56 -28.45
C GLY A 231 -37.22 -15.91 -29.06
N ALA A 232 -38.16 -15.46 -28.20
CA ALA A 232 -39.33 -14.69 -28.59
C ALA A 232 -38.98 -13.29 -29.15
N ALA A 233 -38.03 -12.57 -28.54
CA ALA A 233 -37.61 -11.25 -29.01
C ALA A 233 -36.84 -11.32 -30.34
N ILE A 234 -36.07 -12.39 -30.56
CA ILE A 234 -35.43 -12.64 -31.88
C ILE A 234 -36.51 -12.97 -32.92
N ALA A 235 -37.46 -13.86 -32.60
CA ALA A 235 -38.51 -14.25 -33.51
C ALA A 235 -39.41 -13.07 -33.91
N GLU A 236 -39.79 -12.20 -32.98
CA GLU A 236 -40.57 -10.98 -33.30
C GLU A 236 -39.80 -10.00 -34.18
N ARG A 237 -38.48 -9.86 -33.95
CA ARG A 237 -37.64 -8.99 -34.77
C ARG A 237 -37.50 -9.54 -36.19
N GLU A 238 -37.29 -10.84 -36.35
CA GLU A 238 -37.25 -11.50 -37.67
C GLU A 238 -38.60 -11.41 -38.39
N ILE A 239 -39.71 -11.68 -37.70
CA ILE A 239 -41.06 -11.58 -38.27
C ILE A 239 -41.36 -10.15 -38.72
N ARG A 240 -40.97 -9.13 -37.93
CA ARG A 240 -41.14 -7.72 -38.30
C ARG A 240 -40.33 -7.35 -39.54
N LEU A 241 -39.08 -7.80 -39.62
CA LEU A 241 -38.22 -7.57 -40.79
C LEU A 241 -38.78 -8.27 -42.05
N LEU A 242 -39.32 -9.47 -41.91
CA LEU A 242 -39.96 -10.20 -43.01
C LEU A 242 -41.25 -9.51 -43.48
N ARG A 243 -42.09 -9.00 -42.58
CA ARG A 243 -43.30 -8.24 -42.97
C ARG A 243 -42.97 -6.94 -43.69
N ALA A 244 -41.96 -6.20 -43.19
CA ALA A 244 -41.47 -4.99 -43.85
C ALA A 244 -40.93 -5.28 -45.26
N ALA A 245 -40.16 -6.38 -45.42
CA ALA A 245 -39.66 -6.81 -46.73
C ALA A 245 -40.78 -7.22 -47.71
N LEU A 246 -41.92 -7.70 -47.19
CA LEU A 246 -43.10 -8.06 -47.97
C LEU A 246 -44.04 -6.86 -48.22
N GLY A 247 -43.70 -5.65 -47.74
CA GLY A 247 -44.55 -4.46 -47.88
C GLY A 247 -45.85 -4.51 -47.09
N GLN A 248 -45.90 -5.35 -46.04
CA GLN A 248 -47.05 -5.51 -45.16
C GLN A 248 -46.90 -4.62 -43.91
N ASP A 249 -46.62 -3.33 -44.12
CA ASP A 249 -46.66 -2.38 -43.02
C ASP A 249 -48.13 -2.14 -42.64
N ASP A 250 -48.47 -2.37 -41.37
CA ASP A 250 -49.82 -2.25 -40.80
C ASP A 250 -50.25 -0.76 -40.70
N THR A 251 -50.22 -0.02 -41.81
CA THR A 251 -50.59 1.40 -41.90
C THR A 251 -52.11 1.62 -42.10
N GLN A 252 -52.95 0.82 -41.45
CA GLN A 252 -54.40 1.05 -41.43
C GLN A 252 -55.02 0.74 -40.07
N ALA A 253 -55.06 1.76 -39.20
CA ALA A 253 -56.22 2.22 -38.42
C ALA A 253 -55.80 3.31 -37.42
#